data_AF-A0A8S3HU95-F1
#
_entry.id   AF-A0A8S3HU95-F1
#
_cell.length_a   1.000
_cell.length_b   1.000
_cell.length_c   1.000
_cell.angle_alpha   90.00
_cell.angle_beta   90.00
_cell.angle_gamma   90.00
#
_symmetry.space_group_name_H-M   'P 1'
#
loop_
_entity.id
_entity.type
_entity.pdbx_description
1 polymer ?
#
loop_
_entity_poly.entity_id
_entity_poly.type
_entity_poly.pdbx_seq_one_letter_code
_entity_poly.pdbx_strand_id
1 'polypeptide(L)'
;IKEAAKEHIRELRREFDKPIKFSTSRAKYWDTADSIVFNRHIGKFTRPVLIVTVLINMFYWGYYREENDIDEMLSLEAWQIFPRLNLEYLKVAERQYREAGLDTSQIEVKKKMIQDIFQPQLNEEIRVKVVK
;
A
#
# COMPACT_ATOMS: atom_id res chain seq x y z
N ILE A 1 -20.42 -37.07 -45.17
CA ILE A 1 -19.24 -36.23 -44.76
C ILE A 1 -19.67 -34.86 -44.25
N LYS A 2 -20.40 -34.04 -45.03
CA LYS A 2 -20.82 -32.69 -44.61
C LYS A 2 -21.77 -32.66 -43.40
N GLU A 3 -22.67 -33.63 -43.29
CA GLU A 3 -23.58 -33.80 -42.14
C GLU A 3 -22.83 -34.13 -40.84
N ALA A 4 -21.93 -35.12 -40.88
CA ALA A 4 -21.10 -35.50 -39.73
C ALA A 4 -20.19 -34.36 -39.24
N ALA A 5 -19.64 -33.56 -40.16
CA ALA A 5 -18.86 -32.38 -39.79
C ALA A 5 -19.72 -31.31 -39.10
N LYS A 6 -20.98 -31.16 -39.51
CA LYS A 6 -21.92 -30.20 -38.93
C LYS A 6 -22.37 -30.61 -37.53
N GLU A 7 -22.54 -31.91 -37.27
CA GLU A 7 -22.80 -32.43 -35.93
C GLU A 7 -21.60 -32.25 -35.01
N HIS A 8 -20.39 -32.56 -35.48
CA HIS A 8 -19.17 -32.39 -34.69
C HIS A 8 -18.92 -30.92 -34.29
N ILE A 9 -19.18 -29.97 -35.20
CA ILE A 9 -19.11 -28.53 -34.91
C ILE A 9 -20.17 -28.11 -33.87
N ARG A 10 -21.37 -28.70 -33.89
CA ARG A 10 -22.41 -28.43 -32.89
C ARG A 10 -22.03 -28.96 -31.51
N GLU A 11 -21.39 -30.13 -31.44
CA GLU A 11 -20.91 -30.69 -30.18
C GLU A 11 -19.80 -29.85 -29.57
N LEU A 12 -18.80 -29.46 -30.37
CA LEU A 12 -17.72 -28.55 -29.93
C LEU A 12 -18.30 -27.23 -29.40
N ARG A 13 -19.29 -26.65 -30.08
CA ARG A 13 -19.94 -25.41 -29.62
C ARG A 13 -20.64 -25.57 -28.27
N ARG A 14 -21.32 -26.71 -28.05
CA ARG A 14 -21.95 -27.03 -26.75
C ARG A 14 -20.92 -27.27 -25.64
N GLU A 15 -19.71 -27.69 -25.98
CA GLU A 15 -18.64 -27.90 -25.01
C GLU A 15 -17.98 -26.59 -24.59
N PHE A 16 -17.80 -25.65 -25.52
CA PHE A 16 -17.31 -24.30 -25.25
C PHE A 16 -18.33 -23.38 -24.56
N ASP A 17 -19.64 -23.62 -24.74
CA ASP A 17 -20.70 -22.88 -24.03
C ASP A 17 -20.85 -23.28 -22.56
N LYS A 18 -20.19 -24.35 -22.11
CA LYS A 18 -20.17 -24.71 -20.68
C LYS A 18 -19.25 -23.74 -19.94
N PRO A 19 -19.67 -23.20 -18.77
CA PRO A 19 -18.83 -22.30 -18.00
C PRO A 19 -17.52 -23.02 -17.64
N ILE A 20 -16.40 -22.45 -18.09
CA ILE A 20 -15.07 -23.00 -17.81
C ILE A 20 -14.88 -22.99 -16.29
N LYS A 21 -14.88 -24.18 -15.68
CA LYS A 21 -14.64 -24.35 -14.25
C LYS A 21 -13.15 -24.15 -13.97
N PHE A 22 -12.69 -22.90 -13.94
CA PHE A 22 -11.28 -22.52 -13.74
C PHE A 22 -10.68 -22.85 -12.35
N SER A 23 -11.42 -23.51 -11.46
CA SER A 23 -10.90 -23.84 -10.13
C SER A 23 -11.01 -25.33 -9.87
N THR A 24 -9.88 -26.01 -10.03
CA THR A 24 -9.60 -27.35 -9.51
C THR A 24 -9.15 -27.31 -8.04
N SER A 25 -9.17 -26.12 -7.40
CA SER A 25 -8.78 -25.98 -6.01
C SER A 25 -9.74 -26.73 -5.10
N ARG A 26 -9.19 -27.54 -4.18
CA ARG A 26 -9.98 -28.21 -3.12
C ARG A 26 -10.78 -27.23 -2.26
N ALA A 27 -10.39 -25.96 -2.25
CA ALA A 27 -11.13 -24.89 -1.56
C ALA A 27 -12.54 -24.65 -2.13
N LYS A 28 -12.83 -25.09 -3.36
CA LYS A 28 -14.15 -24.94 -3.99
C LYS A 28 -15.25 -25.79 -3.32
N TYR A 29 -14.87 -26.90 -2.68
CA TYR A 29 -15.81 -27.79 -2.00
C TYR A 29 -16.02 -27.42 -0.53
N TRP A 30 -15.38 -26.36 -0.05
CA TRP A 30 -15.53 -25.91 1.32
C TRP A 30 -16.76 -25.03 1.41
N ASP A 31 -17.82 -25.51 2.05
CA ASP A 31 -18.99 -24.69 2.35
C ASP A 31 -18.60 -23.61 3.37
N THR A 32 -19.03 -22.37 3.17
CA THR A 32 -18.78 -21.29 4.13
C THR A 32 -19.49 -21.59 5.46
N ALA A 33 -20.60 -22.33 5.42
CA ALA A 33 -21.28 -22.81 6.61
C ALA A 33 -20.43 -23.81 7.42
N ASP A 34 -19.60 -24.63 6.77
CA ASP A 34 -18.67 -25.57 7.43
C ASP A 34 -17.50 -24.87 8.13
N SER A 35 -17.26 -23.59 7.83
CA SER A 35 -16.30 -22.75 8.56
C SER A 35 -16.86 -22.25 9.90
N ILE A 36 -18.18 -22.10 10.00
CA ILE A 36 -18.87 -21.54 11.16
C ILE A 36 -19.31 -22.66 12.11
N VAL A 37 -19.81 -23.77 11.55
CA VAL A 37 -20.15 -24.96 12.31
C VAL A 37 -18.87 -25.76 12.53
N PHE A 38 -18.52 -26.03 13.79
CA PHE A 38 -17.31 -26.75 14.17
C PHE A 38 -17.30 -28.20 13.67
N ASN A 39 -17.05 -28.39 12.37
CA ASN A 39 -17.08 -29.70 11.76
C ASN A 39 -15.75 -30.44 11.96
N ARG A 40 -15.90 -31.77 12.01
CA ARG A 40 -14.97 -32.84 12.42
C ARG A 40 -13.57 -32.85 11.75
N HIS A 41 -13.31 -31.94 10.81
CA HIS A 41 -12.13 -31.92 9.95
C HIS A 41 -11.12 -30.80 10.27
N ILE A 42 -11.42 -29.93 11.24
CA ILE A 42 -10.44 -28.92 11.69
C ILE A 42 -9.40 -29.62 12.57
N GLY A 43 -8.13 -29.56 12.16
CA GLY A 43 -7.03 -30.10 12.95
C GLY A 43 -7.01 -29.48 14.35
N LYS A 44 -6.77 -30.30 15.39
CA LYS A 44 -6.78 -29.84 16.80
C LYS A 44 -5.86 -28.63 17.06
N PHE A 45 -4.82 -28.47 16.24
CA PHE A 45 -3.85 -27.38 16.34
C PHE A 45 -4.20 -26.12 15.53
N THR A 46 -5.18 -26.17 14.63
CA THR A 46 -5.51 -25.01 13.78
C THR A 46 -5.98 -23.81 14.61
N ARG A 47 -6.80 -24.04 15.65
CA ARG A 47 -7.27 -22.98 16.55
C ARG A 47 -6.17 -22.32 17.37
N PRO A 48 -5.35 -23.05 18.15
CA PRO A 48 -4.29 -22.43 18.93
C PRO A 48 -3.26 -21.73 18.04
N VAL A 49 -2.93 -22.28 16.86
CA VAL A 49 -2.02 -21.63 15.92
C VAL A 49 -2.60 -20.31 15.39
N LEU A 50 -3.88 -20.29 15.01
CA LEU A 50 -4.53 -19.07 14.56
C LEU A 50 -4.56 -18.01 15.66
N ILE A 51 -4.95 -18.39 16.89
CA ILE A 51 -4.99 -17.49 18.04
C ILE A 51 -3.60 -16.92 18.33
N VAL A 52 -2.57 -17.76 18.36
CA VAL A 52 -1.19 -17.32 18.59
C VAL A 52 -0.71 -16.39 17.49
N THR A 53 -1.05 -16.67 16.23
CA THR A 53 -0.66 -15.82 15.09
C THR A 53 -1.34 -14.46 15.18
N VAL A 54 -2.63 -14.40 15.52
CA VAL A 54 -3.35 -13.14 15.73
C VAL A 54 -2.76 -12.37 16.90
N LEU A 55 -2.45 -13.03 18.02
CA LEU A 55 -1.84 -12.39 19.19
C LEU A 55 -0.45 -11.83 18.89
N ILE A 56 0.41 -12.59 18.19
CA ILE A 56 1.74 -12.12 17.76
C ILE A 56 1.61 -10.90 16.85
N ASN A 57 0.66 -10.91 15.92
CA ASN A 57 0.42 -9.76 15.06
C ASN A 57 -0.10 -8.56 15.88
N MET A 58 -1.10 -8.74 16.75
CA MET A 58 -1.57 -7.66 17.62
C MET A 58 -0.45 -7.08 18.49
N PHE A 59 0.44 -7.92 19.01
CA PHE A 59 1.57 -7.45 19.80
C PHE A 59 2.59 -6.72 18.94
N TYR A 60 2.95 -7.24 17.78
CA TYR A 60 3.86 -6.57 16.85
C TYR A 60 3.31 -5.21 16.39
N TRP A 61 2.03 -5.15 15.99
CA TRP A 61 1.43 -3.90 15.51
C TRP A 61 1.16 -2.91 16.64
N GLY A 62 0.51 -3.36 17.73
CA GLY A 62 0.08 -2.46 18.81
C GLY A 62 1.16 -2.12 19.83
N TYR A 63 2.18 -2.97 20.01
CA TYR A 63 3.27 -2.70 20.96
C TYR A 63 4.57 -2.32 20.25
N TYR A 64 4.97 -3.05 19.21
CA TYR A 64 6.28 -2.86 18.59
C TYR A 64 6.28 -1.77 17.50
N ARG A 65 5.14 -1.50 16.86
CA ARG A 65 5.06 -0.60 15.70
C ARG A 65 4.33 0.72 15.96
N GLU A 66 3.28 0.73 16.78
CA GLU A 66 2.47 1.94 16.96
C GLU A 66 3.12 3.04 17.82
N GLU A 67 3.94 2.74 18.83
CA GLU A 67 4.47 3.81 19.70
C GLU A 67 5.77 4.49 19.23
N ASN A 68 6.62 3.86 18.41
CA ASN A 68 7.99 4.36 18.23
C ASN A 68 8.23 5.21 16.97
N ASP A 69 7.81 4.76 15.78
CA ASP A 69 8.25 5.43 14.53
C ASP A 69 7.24 6.46 14.00
N ILE A 70 5.95 6.18 14.12
CA ILE A 70 4.90 7.03 13.52
C ILE A 70 4.63 8.24 14.41
N ASP A 71 4.62 8.07 15.73
CA ASP A 71 4.42 9.16 16.68
C ASP A 71 5.59 10.15 16.68
N GLU A 72 6.83 9.66 16.56
CA GLU A 72 7.99 10.53 16.38
C GLU A 72 7.87 11.34 15.08
N MET A 73 7.45 10.73 13.97
CA MET A 73 7.20 11.43 12.71
C MET A 73 5.99 12.37 12.74
N LEU A 74 4.94 12.06 13.51
CA LEU A 74 3.76 12.94 13.68
C LEU A 74 4.02 14.12 14.60
N SER A 75 5.01 14.03 15.48
CA SER A 75 5.47 15.16 16.30
C SER A 75 6.17 16.24 15.48
N LEU A 76 6.67 15.88 14.30
CA LEU A 76 7.33 16.80 13.39
C LEU A 76 6.30 17.66 12.66
N GLU A 77 6.63 18.94 12.48
CA GLU A 77 5.77 19.83 11.70
C GLU A 77 5.73 19.36 10.24
N ALA A 78 4.59 19.52 9.56
CA ALA A 78 4.38 19.04 8.19
C ALA A 78 5.45 19.52 7.19
N TRP A 79 6.12 20.64 7.48
CA TRP A 79 7.23 21.15 6.67
C TRP A 79 8.55 20.42 6.84
N GLN A 80 8.77 19.78 7.98
CA GLN A 80 9.91 18.92 8.25
C GLN A 80 9.75 17.56 7.56
N ILE A 81 8.51 17.06 7.49
CA ILE A 81 8.20 15.76 6.87
C ILE A 81 8.32 15.82 5.35
N PHE A 82 7.85 16.91 4.72
CA PHE A 82 7.82 17.05 3.27
C PHE A 82 8.50 18.34 2.78
N PRO A 83 9.83 18.48 2.95
CA PRO A 83 10.54 19.73 2.65
C PRO A 83 10.41 20.16 1.19
N ARG A 84 10.46 19.21 0.25
CA ARG A 84 10.33 19.48 -1.20
C ARG A 84 8.96 20.05 -1.56
N LEU A 85 7.90 19.49 -0.97
CA LEU A 85 6.53 19.94 -1.20
C LEU A 85 6.37 21.38 -0.68
N ASN A 86 6.90 21.66 0.51
CA ASN A 86 6.81 22.98 1.12
C ASN A 86 7.61 24.05 0.36
N LEU A 87 8.74 23.71 -0.24
CA LEU A 87 9.47 24.63 -1.11
C LEU A 87 8.64 25.05 -2.33
N GLU A 88 7.90 24.13 -2.94
CA GLU A 88 7.01 24.47 -4.06
C GLU A 88 5.84 25.35 -3.60
N TYR A 89 5.23 25.03 -2.45
CA TYR A 89 4.20 25.89 -1.86
C TYR A 89 4.71 27.30 -1.56
N LEU A 90 5.90 27.44 -0.98
CA LEU A 90 6.50 28.74 -0.69
C LEU A 90 6.82 29.54 -1.96
N LYS A 91 7.22 28.90 -3.06
CA LYS A 91 7.41 29.58 -4.35
C LYS A 91 6.11 30.13 -4.91
N VAL A 92 5.02 29.37 -4.80
CA VAL A 92 3.70 29.82 -5.24
C VAL A 92 3.21 30.97 -4.37
N ALA A 93 3.35 30.85 -3.05
CA ALA A 93 3.01 31.91 -2.10
C ALA A 93 3.84 33.17 -2.34
N GLU A 94 5.15 33.06 -2.55
CA GLU A 94 6.04 34.19 -2.88
C GLU A 94 5.54 34.94 -4.11
N ARG A 95 5.16 34.20 -5.17
CA ARG A 95 4.62 34.78 -6.39
C ARG A 95 3.33 35.56 -6.11
N GLN A 96 2.40 34.96 -5.38
CA GLN A 96 1.12 35.62 -5.04
C GLN A 96 1.33 36.88 -4.17
N TYR A 97 2.25 36.83 -3.21
CA TYR A 97 2.54 37.98 -2.34
C TYR A 97 3.20 39.11 -3.12
N ARG A 98 4.12 38.81 -4.05
CA ARG A 98 4.70 39.84 -4.93
C ARG A 98 3.66 40.45 -5.86
N GLU A 99 2.78 39.64 -6.43
CA GLU A 99 1.67 40.12 -7.27
C GLU A 99 0.70 41.01 -6.47
N ALA A 100 0.51 40.73 -5.18
CA ALA A 100 -0.29 41.54 -4.26
C ALA A 100 0.44 42.75 -3.65
N GLY A 101 1.73 42.94 -3.92
CA GLY A 101 2.54 44.00 -3.32
C GLY A 101 2.76 43.86 -1.81
N LEU A 102 2.65 42.63 -1.28
CA LEU A 102 2.87 42.31 0.12
C LEU A 102 4.35 42.02 0.39
N ASP A 103 4.77 42.19 1.65
CA ASP A 103 6.13 41.88 2.08
C ASP A 103 6.41 40.36 1.99
N THR A 104 7.50 39.99 1.30
CA THR A 104 7.95 38.61 1.14
C THR A 104 9.12 38.22 2.03
N SER A 105 9.59 39.14 2.89
CA SER A 105 10.76 38.92 3.77
C SER A 105 10.69 37.60 4.55
N GLN A 106 9.53 37.30 5.14
CA GLN A 106 9.32 36.08 5.94
C GLN A 106 9.33 34.79 5.10
N ILE A 107 8.85 34.86 3.85
CA ILE A 107 8.82 33.72 2.93
C ILE A 107 10.24 33.38 2.48
N GLU A 108 11.06 34.40 2.20
CA GLU A 108 12.45 34.23 1.79
C GLU A 108 13.31 33.62 2.91
N VAL A 109 13.10 34.06 4.16
CA VAL A 109 13.78 33.49 5.33
C VAL A 109 13.42 32.01 5.50
N LYS A 110 12.12 31.66 5.44
CA LYS A 110 11.68 30.25 5.55
C LYS A 110 12.20 29.38 4.41
N LYS A 111 12.25 29.91 3.19
CA LYS A 111 12.78 29.20 2.01
C LYS A 111 14.27 28.86 2.17
N LYS A 112 15.07 29.81 2.68
CA LYS A 112 16.49 29.57 3.00
C LYS A 112 16.66 28.51 4.08
N MET A 113 15.90 28.60 5.17
CA MET A 113 15.96 27.62 6.26
C MET A 113 15.71 26.19 5.77
N ILE A 114 14.68 25.98 4.94
CA ILE A 114 14.38 24.66 4.38
C ILE A 114 15.47 24.20 3.41
N GLN A 115 16.04 25.11 2.61
CA GLN A 115 17.14 24.78 1.70
C GLN A 115 18.41 24.36 2.46
N ASP A 116 18.76 25.06 3.54
CA ASP A 116 19.96 24.77 4.33
C ASP A 116 19.85 23.43 5.05
N ILE A 117 18.66 23.05 5.51
CA ILE A 117 18.39 21.74 6.13
C ILE A 117 18.46 20.61 5.08
N PHE A 118 18.00 20.86 3.85
CA PHE A 118 17.82 19.82 2.84
C PHE A 118 19.04 19.58 1.93
N GLN A 119 19.86 20.61 1.66
CA GLN A 119 21.10 20.49 0.87
C GLN A 119 22.05 19.38 1.37
N PRO A 120 22.33 19.23 2.68
CA PRO A 120 23.20 18.16 3.16
C PRO A 120 22.57 16.76 2.99
N GLN A 121 21.25 16.62 3.20
CA GLN A 121 20.55 15.32 3.06
C GLN A 121 20.54 14.83 1.60
N LEU A 122 20.37 15.74 0.65
CA LEU A 122 20.39 15.41 -0.78
C LEU A 122 21.79 14.95 -1.24
N ASN A 123 22.84 15.56 -0.68
CA ASN A 123 24.22 15.19 -0.99
C ASN A 123 24.60 13.80 -0.47
N GLU A 124 24.03 13.36 0.66
CA GLU A 124 24.22 12.00 1.16
C GLU A 124 23.46 10.96 0.32
N GLU A 125 22.20 11.20 -0.04
CA GLU A 125 21.45 10.27 -0.91
C GLU A 125 22.12 10.09 -2.28
N ILE A 126 22.65 11.17 -2.86
CA ILE A 126 23.39 11.11 -4.13
C ILE A 126 24.69 10.32 -3.95
N ARG A 127 25.43 10.51 -2.86
CA ARG A 127 26.65 9.71 -2.57
C ARG A 127 26.34 8.22 -2.44
N VAL A 128 25.27 7.85 -1.75
CA VAL A 128 24.89 6.43 -1.58
C VAL A 128 24.49 5.77 -2.91
N LYS A 129 23.86 6.52 -3.82
CA LYS A 129 23.49 6.01 -5.16
C LYS A 129 24.66 5.96 -6.15
N VAL A 130 25.70 6.76 -5.97
CA VAL A 130 26.89 6.76 -6.85
C VAL A 130 27.91 5.67 -6.44
N VAL A 131 27.85 5.20 -5.20
CA VAL A 131 28.76 4.17 -4.66
C VAL A 131 28.21 2.74 -4.81
N LYS A 132 26.92 2.57 -5.18
CA LYS A 132 26.29 1.28 -5.51
C LYS A 132 26.20 1.08 -7.01
#